data_AF-A0A2N2GBK4-F1
#
_entry.id   AF-A0A2N2GBK4-F1
#
_cell.length_a   1.000
_cell.length_b   1.000
_cell.length_c   1.000
_cell.angle_alpha   90.00
_cell.angle_beta   90.00
_cell.angle_gamma   90.00
#
_symmetry.space_group_name_H-M   'P 1'
#
loop_
_entity.id
_entity.type
_entity.pdbx_description
1 polymer ?
#
loop_
_entity_poly.entity_id
_entity_poly.type
_entity_poly.pdbx_seq_one_letter_code
_entity_poly.pdbx_strand_id
1 'polypeptide(L)'
;MKGSIIHTADDGVYLCIGTKDGAAVGQELDVYKITFTGQPKAPTFKREKIGKVKITQIVDEHFATAAVISGKAEKNDIVELTN
;
A
#
# COMPACT_ATOMS: atom_id res chain seq x y z
N MET A 1 -2.49 9.27 5.72
CA MET A 1 -3.10 7.93 5.54
C MET A 1 -2.01 6.94 5.16
N LYS A 2 -1.92 5.79 5.85
CA LYS A 2 -0.92 4.75 5.62
C LYS A 2 -1.54 3.38 5.93
N GLY A 3 -1.28 2.39 5.10
CA GLY A 3 -1.70 1.00 5.32
C GLY A 3 -0.85 0.02 4.52
N SER A 4 -1.31 -1.23 4.43
CA SER A 4 -0.62 -2.30 3.71
C SER A 4 -1.47 -2.84 2.56
N ILE A 5 -0.80 -3.42 1.57
CA ILE A 5 -1.44 -4.24 0.55
C ILE A 5 -1.69 -5.63 1.14
N ILE A 6 -2.95 -6.03 1.23
CA ILE A 6 -3.36 -7.31 1.84
C ILE A 6 -3.58 -8.41 0.81
N HIS A 7 -3.86 -8.03 -0.44
CA HIS A 7 -4.07 -8.96 -1.55
C HIS A 7 -3.75 -8.28 -2.89
N THR A 8 -3.25 -9.06 -3.84
CA THR A 8 -3.02 -8.70 -5.24
C THR A 8 -3.97 -9.53 -6.10
N ALA A 9 -4.73 -8.86 -6.97
CA ALA A 9 -5.61 -9.47 -7.97
C ALA A 9 -5.10 -9.12 -9.38
N ASP A 10 -5.70 -9.71 -10.42
CA ASP A 10 -5.29 -9.46 -11.81
C ASP A 10 -5.49 -7.98 -12.23
N ASP A 11 -6.45 -7.29 -11.61
CA ASP A 11 -6.86 -5.93 -11.93
C ASP A 11 -6.38 -4.86 -10.92
N GLY A 12 -5.63 -5.25 -9.89
CA GLY A 12 -5.10 -4.30 -8.92
C GLY A 12 -4.72 -4.91 -7.57
N VAL A 13 -4.82 -4.07 -6.53
CA VAL A 13 -4.46 -4.43 -5.16
C VAL A 13 -5.55 -4.04 -4.18
N TYR A 14 -5.71 -4.84 -3.14
CA TYR A 14 -6.56 -4.53 -1.99
C TYR A 14 -5.70 -3.95 -0.88
N LEU A 15 -6.16 -2.84 -0.33
CA LEU A 15 -5.48 -2.05 0.68
C LEU A 15 -6.22 -2.18 2.02
N CYS A 16 -5.47 -2.31 3.11
CA CYS A 16 -5.97 -2.13 4.48
C CYS A 16 -6.05 -0.63 4.83
N ILE A 17 -6.81 0.12 4.03
CA ILE A 17 -7.24 1.49 4.31
C ILE A 17 -8.66 1.65 3.77
N GLY A 18 -9.54 2.30 4.54
CA GLY A 18 -10.92 2.57 4.14
C GLY A 18 -11.37 3.97 4.53
N THR A 19 -12.68 4.18 4.63
CA THR A 19 -13.23 5.52 4.97
C THR A 19 -12.74 6.03 6.32
N LYS A 20 -12.48 5.16 7.31
CA LYS A 20 -11.94 5.56 8.62
C LYS A 20 -10.53 6.15 8.53
N ASP A 21 -9.78 5.79 7.50
CA ASP A 21 -8.42 6.28 7.26
C ASP A 21 -8.38 7.55 6.40
N GLY A 22 -9.54 7.99 5.90
CA GLY A 22 -9.68 9.10 4.96
C GLY A 22 -9.46 8.71 3.49
N ALA A 23 -9.65 7.43 3.15
CA ALA A 23 -9.52 6.94 1.79
C ALA A 23 -10.63 7.51 0.88
N ALA A 24 -10.23 7.96 -0.30
CA ALA A 24 -11.14 8.46 -1.33
C ALA A 24 -10.70 8.00 -2.73
N VAL A 25 -11.67 7.73 -3.60
CA VAL A 25 -11.41 7.37 -5.00
C VAL A 25 -10.60 8.47 -5.68
N GLY A 26 -9.59 8.06 -6.44
CA GLY A 26 -8.71 8.96 -7.17
C GLY A 26 -7.45 9.38 -6.41
N GLN A 27 -7.36 9.14 -5.09
CA GLN A 27 -6.13 9.39 -4.34
C GLN A 27 -5.00 8.48 -4.84
N GLU A 28 -3.82 9.08 -4.99
CA GLU A 28 -2.60 8.38 -5.36
C GLU A 28 -1.72 8.15 -4.14
N LEU A 29 -1.25 6.93 -3.94
CA LEU A 29 -0.42 6.54 -2.81
C LEU A 29 0.90 5.98 -3.32
N ASP A 30 1.98 6.39 -2.68
CA ASP A 30 3.29 5.82 -2.93
C ASP A 30 3.36 4.42 -2.31
N VAL A 31 3.94 3.47 -3.05
CA VAL A 31 4.16 2.08 -2.61
C VAL A 31 5.59 1.94 -2.14
N TYR A 32 5.74 1.33 -0.97
CA TYR A 32 7.03 1.11 -0.33
C TYR A 32 7.22 -0.34 0.05
N LYS A 33 8.35 -0.90 -0.38
CA LYS A 33 8.83 -2.20 0.06
C LYS A 33 9.58 -2.05 1.36
N ILE A 34 9.21 -2.86 2.34
CA ILE A 34 9.96 -2.98 3.59
C ILE A 34 10.81 -4.24 3.50
N THR A 35 12.13 -4.05 3.55
CA THR A 35 13.09 -5.15 3.68
C THR A 35 13.68 -5.10 5.07
N PHE A 36 14.00 -6.26 5.63
CA PHE A 36 14.74 -6.33 6.87
C PHE A 36 16.07 -7.05 6.63
N THR A 37 17.11 -6.55 7.27
CA THR A 37 18.44 -7.16 7.31
C THR A 37 18.89 -7.25 8.76
N GLY A 38 19.97 -7.97 9.04
CA GLY A 38 20.51 -8.12 10.38
C GLY A 38 20.05 -9.39 11.11
N GLN A 39 20.37 -9.48 12.39
CA GLN A 39 20.09 -10.68 13.20
C GLN A 39 18.61 -10.72 13.63
N PRO A 40 18.00 -11.91 13.81
CA PRO A 40 16.59 -12.04 14.20
C PRO A 40 16.19 -11.26 15.46
N LYS A 41 17.13 -11.06 16.39
CA LYS A 41 16.91 -10.32 17.65
C LYS A 41 17.19 -8.81 17.54
N ALA A 42 17.71 -8.35 16.41
CA ALA A 42 18.04 -6.94 16.14
C ALA A 42 17.85 -6.64 14.63
N PRO A 43 16.60 -6.73 14.11
CA PRO A 43 16.34 -6.45 12.71
C PRO A 43 16.54 -4.96 12.41
N THR A 44 17.16 -4.68 11.27
CA THR A 44 17.23 -3.35 10.68
C THR A 44 16.24 -3.30 9.53
N PHE A 45 15.32 -2.34 9.56
CA PHE A 45 14.32 -2.17 8.51
C PHE A 45 14.76 -1.09 7.53
N LYS A 46 14.75 -1.42 6.24
CA LYS A 46 14.93 -0.46 5.15
C LYS A 46 13.62 -0.31 4.40
N ARG A 47 13.28 0.95 4.13
CA ARG A 47 12.11 1.33 3.35
C ARG A 47 12.56 1.86 2.00
N GLU A 48 11.99 1.34 0.93
CA GLU A 48 12.28 1.76 -0.45
C GLU A 48 10.98 2.05 -1.19
N LYS A 49 10.89 3.23 -1.84
CA LYS A 49 9.76 3.55 -2.71
C LYS A 49 9.91 2.80 -4.02
N ILE A 50 8.95 1.94 -4.35
CA ILE A 50 9.02 1.01 -5.49
C ILE A 50 7.89 1.18 -6.51
N GLY A 51 6.88 1.99 -6.20
CA GLY A 51 5.74 2.17 -7.09
C GLY A 51 4.75 3.21 -6.60
N LYS A 52 3.62 3.27 -7.29
CA LYS A 52 2.48 4.13 -6.98
C LYS A 52 1.19 3.44 -7.38
N VAL A 53 0.17 3.56 -6.55
CA VAL A 53 -1.19 3.05 -6.80
C VAL A 53 -2.19 4.20 -6.74
N LYS A 54 -3.34 4.03 -7.39
CA LYS A 54 -4.47 4.96 -7.35
C LYS A 54 -5.72 4.26 -6.87
N ILE A 55 -6.36 4.76 -5.82
CA ILE A 55 -7.61 4.19 -5.29
C ILE A 55 -8.69 4.25 -6.37
N THR A 56 -9.27 3.10 -6.69
CA THR A 56 -10.33 2.95 -7.70
C THR A 56 -11.70 2.76 -7.07
N GLN A 57 -11.78 2.11 -5.91
CA GLN A 57 -13.02 1.87 -5.21
C GLN A 57 -12.78 1.82 -3.69
N ILE A 58 -13.74 2.33 -2.92
CA ILE A 58 -13.81 2.10 -1.48
C ILE A 58 -14.67 0.86 -1.24
N VAL A 59 -14.13 -0.13 -0.54
CA VAL A 59 -14.84 -1.38 -0.23
C VAL A 59 -15.70 -1.19 1.01
N ASP A 60 -15.09 -0.72 2.09
CA ASP A 60 -15.78 -0.41 3.35
C ASP A 60 -14.97 0.58 4.22
N GLU A 61 -15.23 0.59 5.52
CA GLU A 61 -14.55 1.45 6.48
C GLU A 61 -13.06 1.11 6.70
N HIS A 62 -12.63 -0.09 6.31
CA HIS A 62 -11.27 -0.62 6.50
C HIS A 62 -10.53 -0.94 5.20
N PHE A 63 -11.24 -1.06 4.08
CA PHE A 63 -10.67 -1.57 2.84
C PHE A 63 -11.00 -0.72 1.61
N ALA A 64 -10.06 -0.73 0.65
CA ALA A 64 -10.18 -0.10 -0.65
C ALA A 64 -9.44 -0.94 -1.70
N THR A 65 -9.83 -0.80 -2.97
CA THR A 65 -9.07 -1.32 -4.11
C THR A 65 -8.32 -0.20 -4.81
N ALA A 66 -7.18 -0.52 -5.38
CA ALA A 66 -6.37 0.43 -6.14
C ALA A 66 -5.73 -0.21 -7.37
N ALA A 67 -5.61 0.56 -8.44
CA ALA A 67 -4.86 0.18 -9.62
C ALA A 67 -3.39 0.59 -9.47
N VAL A 68 -2.47 -0.26 -9.95
CA VAL A 68 -1.05 0.08 -10.03
C VAL A 68 -0.84 1.02 -11.21
N ILE A 69 -0.36 2.24 -10.94
CA ILE A 69 -0.16 3.27 -11.97
C ILE A 69 1.32 3.48 -12.31
N SER A 70 2.24 3.06 -11.45
CA SER A 70 3.67 2.94 -11.78
C SER A 70 4.40 1.97 -10.86
N GLY A 71 5.50 1.40 -11.36
CA GLY A 71 6.37 0.52 -10.59
C GLY A 71 5.72 -0.81 -10.21
N LYS A 72 5.90 -1.24 -8.97
CA LYS A 72 5.39 -2.52 -8.44
C LYS A 72 4.55 -2.30 -7.19
N ALA A 73 3.63 -3.24 -6.96
CA ALA A 73 2.82 -3.32 -5.76
C ALA A 73 2.52 -4.80 -5.47
N GLU A 74 3.05 -5.31 -4.37
CA GLU A 74 2.92 -6.72 -3.97
C GLU A 74 2.26 -6.82 -2.59
N LYS A 75 1.75 -8.00 -2.25
CA LYS A 75 1.24 -8.28 -0.91
C LYS A 75 2.33 -8.00 0.14
N ASN A 76 1.93 -7.36 1.24
CA ASN A 76 2.75 -6.89 2.36
C ASN A 76 3.56 -5.60 2.11
N ASP A 77 3.53 -5.03 0.90
CA ASP A 77 4.05 -3.68 0.70
C ASP A 77 3.18 -2.64 1.44
N ILE A 78 3.78 -1.50 1.76
CA ILE A 78 3.13 -0.38 2.44
C ILE A 78 2.69 0.67 1.41
N VAL A 79 1.48 1.17 1.55
CA VAL A 79 0.99 2.33 0.82
C VAL A 79 0.92 3.53 1.75
N GLU A 80 1.34 4.70 1.28
CA GLU A 80 1.26 5.94 2.03
C GLU A 80 0.81 7.08 1.11
N LEU A 81 -0.18 7.84 1.58
CA LEU A 81 -0.50 9.13 0.99
C LEU A 81 0.54 10.13 1.50
N THR A 82 1.50 10.46 0.65
CA THR A 82 2.51 11.51 0.86
C THR A 82 2.01 12.81 0.23
N ASN A 83 1.89 13.85 1.05
CA ASN A 83 1.65 15.23 0.57
C ASN A 83 2.80 15.74 -0.29
#